data_AF-A0A966KB73-F1
#
_entry.id   AF-A0A966KB73-F1
#
_cell.length_a   1.000
_cell.length_b   1.000
_cell.length_c   1.000
_cell.angle_alpha   90.00
_cell.angle_beta   90.00
_cell.angle_gamma   90.00
#
_symmetry.space_group_name_H-M   'P 1'
#
loop_
_entity.id
_entity.type
_entity.pdbx_description
1 polymer ?
#
loop_
_entity_poly.entity_id
_entity_poly.type
_entity_poly.pdbx_seq_one_letter_code
_entity_poly.pdbx_strand_id
1 'polypeptide(L)'
;MSVVVANLSASDNYFTFFGLTPRFMLDTSVLDRAYLAIQKEVHPDRHASGSDTEQRLAMQMATYANGAYRTLKDPIARGLYLCQLHGVEANLETNTAMPV
;
A
#
# COMPACT_ATOMS: atom_id res chain seq x y z
N MET A 1 -5.18 -5.75 26.34
CA MET A 1 -4.08 -5.30 25.47
C MET A 1 -4.61 -5.18 24.06
N SER A 2 -4.99 -3.96 23.67
CA SER A 2 -5.56 -3.64 22.36
C SER A 2 -4.48 -3.71 21.28
N VAL A 3 -4.65 -4.61 20.32
CA VAL A 3 -3.80 -4.75 19.13
C VAL A 3 -4.17 -3.69 18.07
N VAL A 4 -4.88 -2.61 18.46
CA VAL A 4 -5.49 -1.62 17.54
C VAL A 4 -4.49 -0.57 17.05
N VAL A 5 -3.22 -0.68 17.45
CA VAL A 5 -2.11 0.08 16.86
C VAL A 5 -1.38 -0.79 15.82
N ALA A 6 -2.12 -1.28 14.82
CA ALA A 6 -1.52 -1.60 13.54
C ALA A 6 -1.02 -0.28 12.93
N ASN A 7 0.13 0.16 13.43
CA ASN A 7 1.05 1.15 12.92
C ASN A 7 0.42 2.24 12.03
N LEU A 8 -0.20 3.24 12.66
CA LEU A 8 -0.44 4.54 12.02
C LEU A 8 0.86 5.37 11.93
N SER A 9 2.03 4.75 12.12
CA SER A 9 3.24 5.13 11.41
C SER A 9 3.25 4.22 10.18
N ALA A 10 2.68 4.60 9.04
CA ALA A 10 3.34 5.53 8.14
C ALA A 10 4.88 5.34 8.13
N SER A 11 5.37 4.10 8.24
CA SER A 11 6.64 3.76 7.63
C SER A 11 6.45 4.14 6.17
N ASP A 12 7.25 5.10 5.69
CA ASP A 12 7.09 6.01 4.55
C ASP A 12 6.73 5.38 3.18
N ASN A 13 6.42 4.09 3.13
CA ASN A 13 6.41 3.23 1.97
C ASN A 13 5.27 2.19 1.99
N TYR A 14 4.68 1.89 0.83
CA TYR A 14 3.66 0.85 0.66
C TYR A 14 4.16 -0.56 1.03
N PHE A 15 5.46 -0.82 0.85
CA PHE A 15 6.06 -2.12 1.22
C PHE A 15 6.03 -2.34 2.73
N THR A 16 6.49 -1.35 3.50
CA THR A 16 6.52 -1.43 4.96
C THR A 16 5.13 -1.48 5.56
N PHE A 17 4.14 -0.83 4.93
CA PHE A 17 2.72 -0.94 5.32
C PHE A 17 2.22 -2.39 5.30
N PHE A 18 2.61 -3.19 4.30
CA PHE A 18 2.28 -4.62 4.25
C PHE A 18 3.28 -5.53 4.99
N GLY A 19 4.28 -4.96 5.68
CA GLY A 19 5.36 -5.74 6.31
C GLY A 19 6.29 -6.43 5.30
N LEU A 20 6.40 -5.89 4.09
CA LEU A 20 7.19 -6.44 2.99
C LEU A 20 8.50 -5.67 2.82
N THR A 21 9.56 -6.39 2.42
CA THR A 21 10.83 -5.76 2.02
C THR A 21 10.64 -5.00 0.71
N PRO A 22 11.13 -3.74 0.58
CA PRO A 22 11.11 -3.02 -0.69
C PRO A 22 11.96 -3.73 -1.75
N ARG A 23 11.31 -4.32 -2.75
CA ARG A 23 11.98 -4.98 -3.88
C ARG A 23 11.06 -5.05 -5.08
N PHE A 24 11.65 -5.03 -6.27
CA PHE A 24 10.89 -5.16 -7.52
C PHE A 24 10.28 -6.56 -7.66
N MET A 25 11.07 -7.59 -7.38
CA MET A 25 10.64 -8.99 -7.35
C MET A 25 9.79 -9.26 -6.11
N LEU A 26 8.51 -8.91 -6.19
CA LEU A 26 7.52 -9.14 -5.15
C LEU A 26 6.69 -10.37 -5.50
N ASP A 27 6.55 -11.28 -4.54
CA ASP A 27 5.59 -12.38 -4.62
C ASP A 27 4.18 -11.84 -4.41
N THR A 28 3.37 -11.88 -5.46
CA THR A 28 1.97 -11.42 -5.43
C THR A 28 1.12 -12.22 -4.47
N SER A 29 1.43 -13.49 -4.21
CA SER A 29 0.71 -14.32 -3.24
C SER A 29 0.94 -13.87 -1.80
N VAL A 30 2.11 -13.32 -1.50
CA VAL A 30 2.43 -12.73 -0.20
C VAL A 30 1.70 -11.39 -0.05
N LEU A 31 1.71 -10.57 -1.10
CA LEU A 31 0.96 -9.32 -1.14
C LEU A 31 -0.55 -9.53 -0.94
N ASP A 32 -1.14 -10.50 -1.64
CA ASP A 32 -2.57 -10.83 -1.52
C ASP A 32 -2.94 -11.25 -0.09
N ARG A 33 -2.10 -12.07 0.56
CA ARG A 33 -2.32 -12.49 1.95
C ARG A 33 -2.21 -11.32 2.92
N ALA A 34 -1.22 -10.45 2.75
CA ALA A 34 -1.05 -9.26 3.58
C ALA A 34 -2.24 -8.30 3.42
N TYR A 35 -2.69 -8.08 2.18
CA TYR A 35 -3.85 -7.27 1.88
C TYR A 35 -5.14 -7.82 2.51
N LEU A 36 -5.39 -9.13 2.39
CA LEU A 36 -6.55 -9.77 3.02
C LEU A 36 -6.52 -9.69 4.55
N ALA A 37 -5.34 -9.76 5.17
CA ALA A 37 -5.19 -9.60 6.61
C ALA A 37 -5.59 -8.19 7.05
N ILE A 38 -5.06 -7.16 6.38
CA ILE A 38 -5.38 -5.75 6.66
C ILE A 38 -6.86 -5.48 6.39
N GLN A 39 -7.40 -5.95 5.27
CA GLN A 39 -8.82 -5.75 4.93
C GLN A 39 -9.76 -6.34 5.99
N LYS A 40 -9.39 -7.47 6.60
CA LYS A 40 -10.15 -8.06 7.71
C LYS A 40 -10.09 -7.20 8.98
N GLU A 41 -8.98 -6.52 9.23
CA GLU A 41 -8.82 -5.65 10.42
C GLU A 41 -9.54 -4.32 10.28
N VAL A 42 -9.56 -3.75 9.07
CA VAL A 42 -10.20 -2.45 8.76
C VAL A 42 -11.63 -2.59 8.24
N HIS A 43 -12.19 -3.80 8.21
CA HIS A 43 -13.52 -4.03 7.64
C HIS A 43 -14.58 -3.23 8.41
N PRO A 44 -15.45 -2.48 7.71
CA PRO A 44 -16.45 -1.62 8.34
C PRO A 44 -17.37 -2.38 9.29
N ASP A 45 -17.71 -3.66 9.04
CA ASP A 45 -18.50 -4.47 10.00
C ASP A 45 -17.85 -4.60 11.39
N ARG A 46 -16.52 -4.60 11.49
CA ARG A 46 -15.84 -4.69 12.80
C ARG A 46 -15.89 -3.37 13.56
N HIS A 47 -16.01 -2.26 12.85
CA HIS A 47 -16.03 -0.90 13.40
C HIS A 47 -17.42 -0.26 13.32
N ALA A 48 -18.43 -0.99 12.85
CA ALA A 48 -19.82 -0.52 12.75
C ALA A 48 -20.43 -0.20 14.12
N SER A 49 -19.93 -0.85 15.17
CA SER A 49 -20.27 -0.56 16.58
C SER A 49 -19.22 0.32 17.30
N GLY A 50 -18.18 0.76 16.59
CA GLY A 50 -17.15 1.66 17.10
C GLY A 50 -17.58 3.12 17.07
N SER A 51 -16.77 3.98 17.66
CA SER A 51 -16.94 5.44 17.62
C SER A 51 -16.77 5.99 16.19
N ASP A 52 -17.37 7.16 15.92
CA ASP A 52 -17.20 7.89 14.64
C ASP A 52 -15.72 8.10 14.26
N THR A 53 -14.85 8.28 15.26
CA THR A 53 -13.41 8.42 15.06
C THR A 53 -12.75 7.13 14.57
N GLU A 54 -13.16 5.98 15.10
CA GLU A 54 -12.64 4.67 14.70
C GLU A 54 -13.15 4.28 13.30
N GLN A 55 -14.41 4.59 12.99
CA GLN A 55 -14.97 4.38 11.64
C GLN A 55 -14.23 5.20 10.58
N ARG A 56 -13.97 6.48 10.85
CA ARG A 56 -13.19 7.34 9.93
C ARG A 56 -11.76 6.82 9.73
N LEU A 57 -11.11 6.39 10.81
CA LEU A 57 -9.76 5.85 10.74
C LEU A 57 -9.72 4.55 9.93
N ALA A 58 -10.66 3.63 10.16
CA ALA A 58 -10.79 2.40 9.39
C ALA A 58 -11.00 2.66 7.90
N MET A 59 -11.82 3.65 7.55
CA MET A 59 -12.06 4.05 6.15
C MET A 59 -10.81 4.62 5.47
N GLN A 60 -10.05 5.44 6.17
CA GLN A 60 -8.77 5.97 5.68
C GLN A 60 -7.76 4.85 5.46
N MET A 61 -7.64 3.93 6.41
CA MET A 61 -6.74 2.77 6.30
C MET A 61 -7.14 1.85 5.15
N ALA A 62 -8.44 1.57 4.97
CA ALA A 62 -8.93 0.78 3.85
C ALA A 62 -8.60 1.42 2.50
N THR A 63 -8.76 2.75 2.40
CA THR A 63 -8.43 3.50 1.18
C THR A 63 -6.93 3.44 0.87
N TYR A 64 -6.09 3.64 1.90
CA TYR A 64 -4.64 3.54 1.76
C TYR A 64 -4.19 2.13 1.36
N ALA A 65 -4.71 1.09 2.02
CA ALA A 65 -4.41 -0.30 1.71
C ALA A 65 -4.77 -0.67 0.25
N ASN A 66 -5.92 -0.19 -0.23
CA ASN A 66 -6.36 -0.39 -1.62
C ASN A 66 -5.41 0.28 -2.62
N GLY A 67 -4.99 1.51 -2.34
CA GLY A 67 -4.01 2.24 -3.17
C GLY A 67 -2.67 1.53 -3.22
N ALA A 68 -2.13 1.21 -2.05
CA ALA A 68 -0.85 0.50 -1.90
C ALA A 68 -0.88 -0.86 -2.62
N TYR A 69 -1.95 -1.64 -2.44
CA TYR A 69 -2.12 -2.93 -3.10
C TYR A 69 -2.11 -2.81 -4.63
N ARG A 70 -2.86 -1.85 -5.18
CA ARG A 70 -2.90 -1.61 -6.64
C ARG A 70 -1.53 -1.23 -7.19
N THR A 71 -0.84 -0.30 -6.55
CA THR A 71 0.52 0.12 -6.96
C THR A 71 1.51 -1.02 -6.89
N LEU A 72 1.48 -1.82 -5.82
CA LEU A 72 2.40 -2.95 -5.68
C LEU A 72 2.03 -4.14 -6.56
N LYS A 73 0.77 -4.31 -6.98
CA LYS A 73 0.36 -5.44 -7.83
C LYS A 73 0.82 -5.26 -9.28
N ASP A 74 0.75 -4.04 -9.81
CA ASP A 74 1.21 -3.72 -11.15
C ASP A 74 2.75 -3.61 -11.19
N PRO A 75 3.46 -4.44 -11.99
CA PRO A 75 4.92 -4.37 -12.11
C PRO A 75 5.46 -3.01 -12.56
N ILE A 76 4.75 -2.31 -13.45
CA ILE A 76 5.16 -0.99 -13.94
C ILE A 76 5.02 0.03 -12.81
N ALA A 77 3.84 0.11 -12.20
CA ALA A 77 3.60 1.03 -11.09
C ALA A 77 4.52 0.75 -9.89
N ARG A 78 4.81 -0.52 -9.60
CA ARG A 78 5.78 -0.93 -8.58
C ARG A 78 7.19 -0.45 -8.90
N GLY A 79 7.61 -0.57 -10.16
CA GLY A 79 8.91 -0.07 -10.62
C GLY A 79 9.02 1.44 -10.46
N LEU A 80 8.01 2.19 -10.93
CA LEU A 80 7.94 3.64 -10.76
C LEU A 80 7.98 4.05 -9.29
N TYR A 81 7.24 3.33 -8.45
CA TYR A 81 7.19 3.59 -7.02
C TYR A 81 8.53 3.33 -6.31
N LEU A 82 9.26 2.29 -6.72
CA LEU A 82 10.61 2.02 -6.21
C LEU A 82 11.61 3.12 -6.65
N CYS A 83 11.51 3.60 -7.89
CA CYS A 83 12.30 4.74 -8.35
C CYS A 83 12.00 6.00 -7.52
N GLN A 84 10.72 6.30 -7.31
CA GLN A 84 10.28 7.43 -6.50
C GLN A 84 10.81 7.33 -5.06
N LEU A 85 10.81 6.13 -4.48
CA LEU A 85 11.33 5.89 -3.14
C LEU A 85 12.83 6.18 -3.02
N HIS A 86 13.58 6.05 -4.12
CA HIS A 86 15.01 6.36 -4.20
C HIS A 86 15.27 7.82 -4.65
N GLY A 87 14.24 8.66 -4.72
CA GLY A 87 14.35 10.06 -5.15
C GLY A 87 14.50 10.25 -6.66
N VAL A 88 14.19 9.23 -7.45
CA VAL A 88 14.22 9.30 -8.92
C VAL A 88 12.78 9.47 -9.43
N GLU A 89 12.49 10.64 -10.00
CA GLU A 89 11.24 10.84 -10.73
C GLU A 89 11.31 10.11 -12.07
N ALA A 90 10.91 8.84 -12.07
CA ALA A 90 10.69 8.08 -13.29
C ALA A 90 9.41 8.60 -13.95
N ASN A 91 9.53 9.67 -14.71
CA ASN A 91 8.42 10.16 -15.52
C ASN A 91 8.20 9.15 -16.64
N LEU A 92 7.04 8.50 -16.64
CA LEU A 92 6.61 7.62 -17.73
C LEU A 92 6.12 8.49 -18.91
N GLU A 93 6.91 9.51 -19.29
CA GLU A 93 6.65 10.24 -20.50
C GLU A 93 6.92 9.31 -21.68
N THR A 94 5.97 9.29 -22.59
CA THR A 94 5.92 8.55 -23.84
C THR A 94 7.03 8.99 -24.80
N ASN A 95 8.30 8.93 -24.38
CA ASN A 95 9.41 9.31 -25.23
C ASN A 95 9.69 8.17 -26.21
N THR A 96 8.90 8.16 -27.28
CA THR A 96 9.03 7.30 -28.45
C THR A 96 10.08 7.85 -29.43
N ALA A 97 10.87 8.85 -29.02
CA ALA A 97 11.98 9.34 -29.83
C ALA A 97 13.23 8.52 -29.49
N MET A 98 13.57 7.57 -30.37
CA MET A 98 14.93 7.02 -30.41
C MET A 98 15.90 8.16 -30.78
N PRO A 99 17.07 8.27 -30.12
CA PRO A 99 18.10 9.16 -30.60
C PRO A 99 18.60 8.63 -31.95
N VAL A 100 18.63 9.52 -32.96
CA VAL A 100 19.35 9.29 -34.22
C VAL A 100 20.84 9.53 -34.05
#